data_AF-A0A7Z0PWY6-F1
#
_entry.id   AF-A0A7Z0PWY6-F1
#
_cell.length_a   1.000
_cell.length_b   1.000
_cell.length_c   1.000
_cell.angle_alpha   90.00
_cell.angle_beta   90.00
_cell.angle_gamma   90.00
#
_symmetry.space_group_name_H-M   'P 1'
#
loop_
_entity.id
_entity.type
_entity.pdbx_description
1 polymer ?
#
loop_
_entity_poly.entity_id
_entity_poly.type
_entity_poly.pdbx_seq_one_letter_code
_entity_poly.pdbx_strand_id
1 'polypeptide(L)' 'MTAALYGYSFLGDCVVLYPVYALLFADAGLSVGQVSSLFALWAVSGVLAEAPSGAWADAHSRRAALRAGPLLTAAGFALW' A
#
# COMPACT_ATOMS: atom_id res chain seq x y z
N MET A 1 -7.88 -12.61 19.78
CA MET A 1 -6.89 -11.67 19.21
C MET A 1 -6.56 -12.01 17.76
N THR A 2 -6.33 -13.29 17.42
CA THR A 2 -5.97 -13.75 16.07
C THR A 2 -7.03 -13.44 15.00
N ALA A 3 -8.33 -13.63 15.29
CA ALA A 3 -9.41 -13.33 14.33
C ALA A 3 -9.44 -11.85 13.89
N ALA A 4 -9.15 -10.92 14.80
CA ALA A 4 -9.10 -9.49 14.48
C ALA A 4 -7.89 -9.15 13.59
N LEU A 5 -6.75 -9.82 13.77
CA LEU A 5 -5.58 -9.67 12.91
C LEU A 5 -5.83 -10.25 11.52
N TYR A 6 -6.48 -11.41 11.41
CA TYR A 6 -6.85 -11.95 10.11
C TYR A 6 -7.88 -11.08 9.39
N GLY A 7 -8.87 -10.55 10.10
CA GLY A 7 -9.82 -9.60 9.53
C GLY A 7 -9.12 -8.33 9.05
N TYR A 8 -8.16 -7.81 9.82
CA TYR A 8 -7.33 -6.69 9.42
C TYR A 8 -6.54 -6.98 8.13
N SER A 9 -5.81 -8.09 8.06
CA SER A 9 -5.03 -8.46 6.87
C SER A 9 -5.92 -8.67 5.65
N PHE A 10 -7.05 -9.37 5.81
CA PHE A 10 -8.01 -9.58 4.74
C PHE A 10 -8.50 -8.25 4.16
N LEU A 11 -8.90 -7.29 5.01
CA LEU A 11 -9.36 -5.98 4.55
C LEU A 11 -8.26 -5.15 3.89
N GLY A 12 -7.00 -5.34 4.29
CA GLY A 12 -5.86 -4.68 3.67
C GLY A 12 -5.49 -5.26 2.29
N ASP A 13 -5.62 -6.58 2.13
CA ASP A 13 -5.17 -7.29 0.93
C ASP A 13 -6.30 -7.53 -0.10
N CYS A 14 -7.57 -7.40 0.29
CA CYS A 14 -8.73 -7.61 -0.58
C CYS A 14 -8.99 -6.39 -1.50
N VAL A 15 -8.04 -6.10 -2.39
CA VAL A 15 -8.12 -5.02 -3.36
C VAL A 15 -8.27 -5.59 -4.78
N VAL A 16 -9.52 -5.67 -5.26
CA VAL A 16 -9.87 -6.25 -6.58
C VAL A 16 -9.28 -5.46 -7.75
N LEU A 17 -8.86 -4.21 -7.52
CA LEU A 17 -8.36 -3.30 -8.54
C LEU A 17 -6.92 -3.60 -9.00
N TYR A 18 -6.08 -4.16 -8.12
CA TYR A 18 -4.67 -4.46 -8.43
C TYR A 18 -4.43 -5.30 -9.69
N PRO A 19 -5.15 -6.40 -9.96
CA PRO A 19 -4.93 -7.19 -11.17
C PRO A 19 -5.22 -6.44 -12.48
N VAL A 20 -6.01 -5.35 -12.45
CA VAL A 20 -6.39 -4.59 -13.65
C VAL A 20 -5.67 -3.25 -13.79
N TYR A 21 -4.83 -2.84 -12.83
CA TYR A 21 -4.12 -1.55 -12.85
C TYR A 21 -3.30 -1.31 -14.11
N ALA A 22 -2.53 -2.31 -14.56
CA ALA A 22 -1.73 -2.19 -15.77
C ALA A 22 -2.59 -1.93 -17.02
N LEU A 23 -3.78 -2.55 -17.09
CA LEU A 23 -4.73 -2.36 -18.18
C LEU A 23 -5.35 -0.96 -18.13
N LEU A 24 -5.73 -0.48 -16.94
CA LEU A 24 -6.28 0.87 -16.76
C LEU A 24 -5.28 1.95 -17.17
N PHE A 25 -4.00 1.81 -16.83
CA PHE A 25 -2.98 2.77 -17.23
C PHE A 25 -2.69 2.71 -18.73
N ALA A 26 -2.69 1.51 -19.32
CA ALA A 26 -2.54 1.36 -20.76
C ALA A 26 -3.72 2.00 -21.52
N ASP A 27 -4.95 1.82 -21.04
CA ASP A 27 -6.16 2.44 -21.59
C ASP A 27 -6.14 3.98 -21.45
N ALA A 28 -5.52 4.49 -20.38
CA ALA A 28 -5.23 5.92 -20.20
C ALA A 28 -4.09 6.45 -21.11
N GLY A 29 -3.53 5.62 -21.99
CA GLY A 29 -2.54 6.00 -23.00
C GLY A 29 -1.07 5.93 -22.54
N LEU A 30 -0.78 5.33 -21.38
CA LEU A 30 0.60 5.13 -20.93
C LEU A 30 1.27 4.00 -21.71
N SER A 31 2.51 4.22 -22.13
CA SER A 31 3.36 3.17 -22.70
C SER A 31 3.75 2.13 -21.64
N VAL A 32 4.14 0.93 -22.10
CA VAL A 32 4.63 -0.16 -21.23
C VAL A 32 5.78 0.28 -20.33
N GLY A 33 6.68 1.12 -20.84
CA GLY A 33 7.79 1.67 -20.07
C GLY A 33 7.32 2.55 -18.91
N GLN A 34 6.36 3.45 -19.16
CA GLN A 34 5.78 4.32 -18.13
C GLN A 34 5.00 3.53 -17.07
N VAL A 35 4.18 2.57 -17.49
CA VAL A 35 3.46 1.67 -16.56
C VAL A 35 4.45 0.91 -15.68
N SER A 36 5.50 0.35 -16.28
CA SER A 36 6.57 -0.33 -15.54
C SER A 36 7.28 0.60 -14.54
N SER A 37 7.54 1.86 -14.93
CA SER A 37 8.13 2.85 -14.02
C SER A 37 7.23 3.16 -12.83
N LEU A 38 5.91 3.24 -12.99
CA LEU A 38 4.98 3.44 -11.88
C LEU A 38 5.05 2.28 -10.87
N PHE A 39 5.07 1.03 -11.34
CA PHE A 39 5.24 -0.13 -10.47
C PHE A 39 6.62 -0.16 -9.79
N ALA A 40 7.67 0.23 -10.49
CA ALA A 40 9.01 0.35 -9.90
C ALA A 40 9.06 1.43 -8.81
N LEU A 41 8.47 2.61 -9.04
CA LEU A 41 8.37 3.68 -8.05
C LEU A 41 7.56 3.24 -6.82
N TRP A 42 6.44 2.55 -7.04
CA TRP A 42 5.65 1.99 -5.96
C TRP A 42 6.50 0.99 -5.14
N ALA A 43 7.12 0.00 -5.79
CA ALA A 43 7.95 -0.98 -5.08
C ALA A 43 9.09 -0.34 -4.29
N VAL A 44 9.83 0.59 -4.91
CA VAL A 44 10.95 1.30 -4.26
C VAL A 44 10.47 2.12 -3.07
N SER A 45 9.39 2.89 -3.22
CA SER A 45 8.85 3.67 -2.09
C SER A 45 8.41 2.78 -0.92
N GLY A 46 7.83 1.61 -1.21
CA GLY A 46 7.50 0.60 -0.19
C GLY A 46 8.73 0.10 0.56
N VAL A 47 9.76 -0.35 -0.15
CA VAL A 47 11.02 -0.84 0.44
C VAL A 47 11.70 0.24 1.28
N LEU A 48 11.74 1.49 0.77
CA LEU A 48 12.32 2.61 1.51
C LEU A 48 11.55 2.94 2.79
N ALA A 49 10.23 2.77 2.79
CA ALA A 49 9.39 3.04 3.95
C ALA A 49 9.31 1.88 4.95
N GLU A 50 9.59 0.64 4.53
CA GLU A 50 9.42 -0.57 5.35
C GLU A 50 10.30 -0.52 6.62
N ALA A 51 11.62 -0.42 6.48
CA ALA A 51 12.52 -0.43 7.64
C ALA A 51 12.31 0.78 8.58
N PRO A 52 12.16 2.03 8.10
CA PRO A 52 11.86 3.17 8.96
C PRO A 52 10.53 3.06 9.70
N SER A 53 9.48 2.58 9.02
CA SER A 53 8.15 2.43 9.65
C SER A 53 8.15 1.34 10.72
N GLY A 54 8.88 0.25 10.50
CA GLY A 54 9.10 -0.80 11.49
C GLY A 54 9.85 -0.27 12.73
N ALA A 55 10.97 0.41 12.51
CA ALA A 55 11.75 1.01 13.59
C ALA A 55 10.93 2.02 14.42
N TRP A 56 10.11 2.85 13.76
CA TRP A 56 9.24 3.79 14.43
C TRP A 56 8.14 3.10 15.25
N ALA A 57 7.52 2.04 14.71
CA ALA A 57 6.50 1.26 15.39
C ALA A 57 7.05 0.57 16.66
N ASP A 58 8.30 0.09 16.61
CA ASP A 58 8.97 -0.53 17.74
C ASP A 58 9.40 0.48 18.81
N ALA A 59 9.87 1.66 18.40
CA ALA A 59 10.31 2.71 19.33
C ALA A 59 9.14 3.43 20.04
N HIS A 60 7.97 3.55 19.40
CA HIS A 60 6.83 4.32 19.95
C HIS A 60 5.66 3.43 20.37
N SER A 61 4.90 2.89 19.41
CA SER A 61 3.76 2.02 19.71
C SER A 61 3.30 1.24 18.48
N ARG A 62 3.44 -0.09 18.55
CA ARG A 62 2.89 -1.02 17.54
C ARG A 62 1.38 -0.86 17.35
N ARG A 63 0.62 -0.59 18.42
CA ARG A 63 -0.83 -0.42 18.34
C ARG A 63 -1.21 0.86 17.58
N ALA A 64 -0.47 1.94 17.76
CA ALA A 64 -0.70 3.18 17.02
C ALA A 64 -0.35 2.99 15.54
N ALA A 65 0.77 2.33 15.24
CA ALA A 65 1.18 2.02 13.86
C ALA A 65 0.13 1.18 13.11
N LEU A 66 -0.45 0.16 13.75
CA LEU A 66 -1.53 -0.66 13.17
C LEU A 66 -2.82 0.13 12.87
N ARG A 67 -3.03 1.28 13.52
CA ARG A 67 -4.15 2.18 13.20
C ARG A 67 -3.78 3.19 12.12
N ALA A 68 -2.56 3.72 12.18
CA ALA A 68 -2.08 4.72 11.24
C ALA A 68 -1.93 4.17 9.82
N GLY A 69 -1.46 2.92 9.66
CA GLY A 69 -1.25 2.29 8.34
C GLY A 69 -2.49 2.37 7.43
N PRO A 70 -3.63 1.78 7.81
CA PRO A 70 -4.85 1.85 7.01
C PRO A 70 -5.38 3.27 6.82
N LEU A 71 -5.20 4.17 7.79
CA LEU A 71 -5.64 5.57 7.67
C LEU A 71 -4.81 6.33 6.62
N LEU A 72 -3.50 6.10 6.58
CA LEU A 72 -2.61 6.66 5.57
C LEU A 72 -2.94 6.09 4.18
N THR A 73 -3.19 4.78 4.09
CA THR A 73 -3.65 4.16 2.84
C THR A 73 -4.98 4.75 2.37
N ALA A 74 -5.96 4.88 3.26
CA ALA A 74 -7.26 5.47 2.94
C ALA A 74 -7.14 6.93 2.50
N ALA A 75 -6.29 7.73 3.17
CA ALA A 75 -6.01 9.10 2.75
C ALA A 75 -5.34 9.15 1.38
N GLY A 76 -4.39 8.26 1.10
CA GLY A 76 -3.75 8.13 -0.21
C GLY A 76 -4.76 7.87 -1.32
N PHE A 77 -5.67 6.91 -1.13
CA PHE A 77 -6.75 6.65 -2.10
C PHE A 77 -7.77 7.78 -2.19
N ALA A 78 -8.05 8.50 -1.11
CA ALA A 78 -9.00 9.62 -1.13
C ALA A 78 -8.45 10.87 -1.83
N LEU A 79 -7.13 11.03 -1.87
CA LEU A 79 -6.45 12.16 -2.51
C LEU A 79 -6.08 11.90 -3.98
N TRP A 80 -6.05 10.64 -4.39
CA TRP A 80 -5.78 10.19 -5.76
C TRP A 80 -6.99 10.42 -6.66
#